data_AF-A0A962A8A9-F1
#
_entry.id   AF-A0A962A8A9-F1
#
_cell.length_a   1.000
_cell.length_b   1.000
_cell.length_c   1.000
_cell.angle_alpha   90.00
_cell.angle_beta   90.00
_cell.angle_gamma   90.00
#
_symmetry.space_group_name_H-M   'P 1'
#
loop_
_entity.id
_entity.type
_entity.pdbx_description
1 polymer ?
#
loop_
_entity_poly.entity_id
_entity_poly.type
_entity_poly.pdbx_seq_one_letter_code
_entity_poly.pdbx_strand_id
1 'polypeptide(L)'
;YRDCVGVWTIGYGHTSRAGAPRVSPGMKIAEADADEILSRDLRMFERGVAAALAKAKGEVVQREFDALVDLAFNIGLGAFRSSSLLRAYLVGDKARAAEKFLDWTKAGGRVVPGLVVRRKRDRAWFLTGRLPGERLADRVASGEPAHVIDAPDAAHARLVNLVQLEGADLMKGYRTILIGLVLAIGPAALQFLGAVDWSALIGPTGAFFVSGVVAILMRFVTTTPVGKPDAPAPAP
;
A
#
# COMPACT_ATOMS: atom_id res chain seq x y z
N TYR A 1 -0.26 18.86 -19.74
CA TYR A 1 -0.31 20.33 -19.58
C TYR A 1 0.90 20.80 -18.77
N ARG A 2 1.17 22.12 -18.66
CA ARG A 2 2.13 22.66 -17.68
C ARG A 2 1.38 23.12 -16.44
N ASP A 3 1.88 22.76 -15.26
CA ASP A 3 1.32 23.22 -14.00
C ASP A 3 1.66 24.70 -13.72
N CYS A 4 1.22 25.21 -12.56
CA CYS A 4 1.43 26.60 -12.14
C CYS A 4 2.90 27.00 -11.94
N VAL A 5 3.83 26.04 -11.92
CA VAL A 5 5.29 26.27 -11.81
C VAL A 5 6.05 25.82 -13.06
N GLY A 6 5.33 25.48 -14.15
CA GLY A 6 5.91 25.17 -15.45
C GLY A 6 6.32 23.71 -15.66
N VAL A 7 5.95 22.79 -14.76
CA VAL A 7 6.29 21.37 -14.85
C VAL A 7 5.28 20.63 -15.72
N TRP A 8 5.80 19.79 -16.64
CA TRP A 8 4.97 18.91 -17.47
C TRP A 8 4.24 17.88 -16.62
N THR A 9 2.92 17.92 -16.71
CA THR A 9 1.98 17.15 -15.89
C THR A 9 0.93 16.48 -16.78
N ILE A 10 0.52 15.26 -16.44
CA ILE A 10 -0.52 14.50 -17.17
C ILE A 10 -1.46 13.78 -16.21
N GLY A 11 -2.67 13.43 -16.68
CA GLY A 11 -3.71 12.81 -15.86
C GLY A 11 -4.03 13.65 -14.62
N TYR A 12 -4.08 12.99 -13.46
CA TYR A 12 -4.43 13.59 -12.17
C TYR A 12 -3.24 14.15 -11.39
N GLY A 13 -2.26 14.73 -12.09
CA GLY A 13 -1.11 15.37 -11.46
C GLY A 13 0.21 14.59 -11.53
N HIS A 14 0.30 13.56 -12.39
CA HIS A 14 1.53 12.80 -12.58
C HIS A 14 2.61 13.65 -13.26
N THR A 15 3.84 13.56 -12.77
CA THR A 15 5.03 14.18 -13.37
C THR A 15 6.13 13.14 -13.54
N SER A 16 7.07 13.38 -14.48
CA SER A 16 8.22 12.49 -14.71
C SER A 16 9.11 12.25 -13.48
N ARG A 17 8.94 13.04 -12.41
CA ARG A 17 9.63 12.83 -11.13
C ARG A 17 9.06 11.69 -10.31
N ALA A 18 7.79 11.32 -10.54
CA ALA A 18 7.12 10.20 -9.90
C ALA A 18 7.51 8.84 -10.51
N GLY A 19 8.18 8.84 -11.67
CA GLY A 19 8.64 7.64 -12.35
C GLY A 19 8.15 7.60 -13.80
N ALA A 20 7.97 6.38 -14.32
CA ALA A 20 7.33 6.18 -15.61
C ALA A 20 5.81 6.47 -15.50
N PRO A 21 5.12 6.93 -16.55
CA PRO A 21 5.69 7.37 -17.82
C PRO A 21 6.42 8.72 -17.71
N ARG A 22 7.47 8.93 -18.51
CA ARG A 22 8.06 10.26 -18.66
C ARG A 22 7.09 11.14 -19.42
N VAL A 23 6.57 12.18 -18.76
CA VAL A 23 5.65 13.15 -19.34
C VAL A 23 6.39 14.05 -20.31
N SER A 24 5.85 14.16 -21.52
CA SER A 24 6.36 15.00 -22.61
C SER A 24 5.26 15.92 -23.18
N PRO A 25 5.62 17.02 -23.86
CA PRO A 25 4.65 17.89 -24.52
C PRO A 25 3.82 17.10 -25.56
N GLY A 26 2.51 17.31 -25.58
CA GLY A 26 1.61 16.65 -26.53
C GLY A 26 1.25 15.20 -26.21
N MET A 27 1.78 14.63 -25.13
CA MET A 27 1.41 13.29 -24.66
C MET A 27 -0.10 13.24 -24.33
N LYS A 28 -0.76 12.19 -24.81
CA LYS A 28 -2.16 11.85 -24.52
C LYS A 28 -2.20 10.46 -23.91
N ILE A 29 -3.11 10.26 -22.98
CA ILE A 29 -3.37 8.98 -22.31
C ILE A 29 -4.88 8.76 -22.26
N ALA A 30 -5.31 7.50 -22.20
CA ALA A 30 -6.70 7.20 -21.92
C ALA A 30 -7.04 7.49 -20.45
N GLU A 31 -8.32 7.62 -20.13
CA GLU A 31 -8.77 7.80 -18.75
C GLU A 31 -8.36 6.62 -17.85
N ALA A 32 -8.52 5.39 -18.34
CA ALA A 32 -8.06 4.19 -17.63
C ALA A 32 -6.55 4.20 -17.32
N ASP A 33 -5.73 4.70 -18.26
CA ASP A 33 -4.29 4.85 -18.03
C ASP A 33 -4.02 5.92 -16.95
N ALA A 34 -4.81 7.00 -16.93
CA ALA A 34 -4.69 8.05 -15.91
C ALA A 34 -5.04 7.52 -14.52
N ASP A 35 -6.07 6.67 -14.41
CA ASP A 35 -6.49 6.02 -13.16
C ASP A 35 -5.42 5.03 -12.66
N GLU A 36 -4.82 4.25 -13.57
CA GLU A 36 -3.73 3.32 -13.22
C GLU A 36 -2.49 4.08 -12.71
N ILE A 37 -2.12 5.17 -13.41
CA ILE A 37 -1.01 6.04 -13.02
C ILE A 37 -1.27 6.63 -11.63
N LEU A 38 -2.48 7.16 -11.39
CA LEU A 38 -2.87 7.72 -10.10
C LEU A 38 -2.80 6.67 -9.00
N SER A 39 -3.40 5.49 -9.22
CA SER A 39 -3.41 4.38 -8.26
C SER A 39 -1.99 3.97 -7.88
N ARG A 40 -1.08 3.91 -8.85
CA ARG A 40 0.33 3.59 -8.59
C ARG A 40 1.03 4.68 -7.80
N ASP A 41 0.85 5.94 -8.18
CA ASP A 41 1.52 7.05 -7.52
C ASP A 41 1.03 7.22 -6.07
N LEU A 42 -0.28 7.06 -5.83
CA LEU A 42 -0.90 7.15 -4.51
C LEU A 42 -0.31 6.16 -3.50
N ARG A 43 0.00 4.92 -3.92
CA ARG A 43 0.56 3.88 -3.04
C ARG A 43 1.79 4.35 -2.24
N MET A 44 2.63 5.21 -2.82
CA MET A 44 3.78 5.76 -2.11
C MET A 44 3.34 6.73 -0.99
N PHE A 45 2.37 7.59 -1.28
CA PHE A 45 1.88 8.61 -0.36
C PHE A 45 1.05 7.99 0.76
N GLU A 46 0.16 7.06 0.45
CA GLU A 46 -0.63 6.32 1.45
C GLU A 46 0.27 5.63 2.47
N ARG A 47 1.26 4.85 2.00
CA ARG A 47 2.23 4.21 2.90
C ARG A 47 3.04 5.23 3.70
N GLY A 48 3.48 6.31 3.06
CA GLY A 48 4.27 7.35 3.69
C GLY A 48 3.50 8.10 4.78
N VAL A 49 2.22 8.38 4.54
CA VAL A 49 1.32 9.01 5.51
C VAL A 49 0.97 8.02 6.63
N ALA A 50 0.60 6.79 6.31
CA ALA A 50 0.30 5.76 7.32
C ALA A 50 1.49 5.55 8.29
N ALA A 51 2.71 5.44 7.75
CA ALA A 51 3.92 5.34 8.58
C ALA A 51 4.15 6.59 9.43
N ALA A 52 3.89 7.79 8.90
CA ALA A 52 4.00 9.03 9.65
C ALA A 52 2.97 9.14 10.78
N LEU A 53 1.79 8.53 10.62
CA LEU A 53 0.70 8.52 11.59
C LEU A 53 0.81 7.39 12.63
N ALA A 54 1.78 6.47 12.51
CA ALA A 54 1.93 5.33 13.41
C ALA A 54 2.05 5.70 14.91
N LYS A 55 2.44 6.94 15.22
CA LYS A 55 2.57 7.48 16.58
C LYS A 55 1.50 8.51 16.95
N ALA A 56 0.44 8.62 16.15
CA ALA A 56 -0.63 9.57 16.42
C ALA A 56 -1.36 9.20 17.72
N LYS A 57 -1.63 10.22 18.55
CA LYS A 57 -2.51 10.05 19.72
C LYS A 57 -3.97 10.05 19.26
N GLY A 58 -4.67 8.96 19.57
CA GLY A 58 -6.09 8.78 19.24
C GLY A 58 -6.32 8.04 17.92
N GLU A 59 -7.58 7.79 17.61
CA GLU A 59 -7.98 7.08 16.41
C GLU A 59 -7.81 7.96 15.15
N VAL A 60 -7.24 7.37 14.10
CA VAL A 60 -7.17 7.95 12.76
C VAL A 60 -8.42 7.53 12.01
N VAL A 61 -9.25 8.48 11.63
CA VAL A 61 -10.47 8.21 10.85
C VAL A 61 -10.19 8.42 9.37
N GLN A 62 -10.83 7.62 8.50
CA GLN A 62 -10.55 7.59 7.06
C GLN A 62 -10.54 8.98 6.39
N ARG A 63 -11.55 9.81 6.64
CA ARG A 63 -11.61 11.18 6.08
C ARG A 63 -10.39 12.04 6.44
N GLU A 64 -9.80 11.81 7.61
CA GLU A 64 -8.61 12.52 8.06
C GLU A 64 -7.40 12.01 7.29
N PHE A 65 -7.26 10.69 7.17
CA PHE A 65 -6.24 10.04 6.38
C PHE A 65 -6.26 10.50 4.92
N ASP A 66 -7.43 10.50 4.27
CA ASP A 66 -7.60 10.93 2.89
C ASP A 66 -7.13 12.38 2.66
N ALA A 67 -7.53 13.30 3.55
CA ALA A 67 -7.12 14.70 3.45
C ALA A 67 -5.60 14.87 3.66
N LEU A 68 -5.00 14.06 4.54
CA LEU A 68 -3.55 14.06 4.77
C LEU A 68 -2.78 13.48 3.57
N VAL A 69 -3.33 12.45 2.92
CA VAL A 69 -2.79 11.89 1.66
C VAL A 69 -2.91 12.89 0.53
N ASP A 70 -4.05 13.57 0.34
CA ASP A 70 -4.19 14.62 -0.68
C ASP A 70 -3.17 15.75 -0.49
N LEU A 71 -2.98 16.18 0.76
CA LEU A 71 -1.97 17.18 1.09
C LEU A 71 -0.57 16.66 0.74
N ALA A 72 -0.21 15.46 1.21
CA ALA A 72 1.10 14.85 0.98
C ALA A 72 1.39 14.62 -0.51
N PHE A 73 0.39 14.23 -1.30
CA PHE A 73 0.49 14.10 -2.74
C PHE A 73 0.83 15.44 -3.39
N ASN A 74 0.22 16.53 -2.92
CA ASN A 74 0.46 17.86 -3.47
C ASN A 74 1.79 18.49 -3.04
N ILE A 75 2.20 18.37 -1.77
CA ILE A 75 3.39 19.06 -1.24
C ILE A 75 4.63 18.16 -1.16
N GLY A 76 4.45 16.85 -1.37
CA GLY A 76 5.47 15.82 -1.19
C GLY A 76 5.58 15.30 0.24
N LEU A 77 5.95 14.02 0.39
CA LEU A 77 6.10 13.37 1.70
C LEU A 77 7.15 14.02 2.61
N GLY A 78 8.22 14.60 2.03
CA GLY A 78 9.25 15.30 2.81
C GLY A 78 8.69 16.51 3.56
N ALA A 79 7.93 17.35 2.85
CA ALA A 79 7.28 18.53 3.42
C ALA A 79 6.14 18.16 4.37
N PHE A 80 5.38 17.10 4.06
CA PHE A 80 4.36 16.57 4.96
C PHE A 80 4.95 16.12 6.30
N ARG A 81 6.03 15.33 6.28
CA ARG A 81 6.67 14.78 7.50
C ARG A 81 7.25 15.85 8.42
N SER A 82 7.72 16.97 7.87
CA SER A 82 8.26 18.09 8.66
C SER A 82 7.22 19.15 9.04
N SER A 83 5.96 18.96 8.62
CA SER A 83 4.91 19.97 8.77
C SER A 83 4.50 20.23 10.23
N SER A 84 4.16 21.48 10.53
CA SER A 84 3.44 21.86 11.75
C SER A 84 2.08 21.17 11.86
N LEU A 85 1.45 20.84 10.73
CA LEU A 85 0.21 20.09 10.64
C LEU A 85 0.36 18.69 11.24
N LEU A 86 1.31 17.90 10.75
CA LEU A 86 1.55 16.55 11.24
C LEU A 86 1.91 16.58 12.73
N ARG A 87 2.76 17.52 13.16
CA ARG A 87 3.12 17.66 14.58
C ARG A 87 1.91 17.91 15.48
N ALA A 88 0.96 18.74 15.04
CA ALA A 88 -0.29 18.97 15.76
C ALA A 88 -1.18 17.73 15.78
N TYR A 89 -1.31 17.06 14.63
CA TYR A 89 -2.10 15.83 14.51
C TYR A 89 -1.58 14.72 15.42
N LEU A 90 -0.25 14.52 15.47
CA LEU A 90 0.38 13.47 16.26
C LEU A 90 0.13 13.59 17.77
N VAL A 91 -0.04 14.81 18.28
CA VAL A 91 -0.36 15.02 19.69
C VAL A 91 -1.87 14.98 20.00
N GLY A 92 -2.71 14.66 18.99
CA GLY A 92 -4.16 14.59 19.12
C GLY A 92 -4.89 15.92 18.89
N ASP A 93 -4.16 16.99 18.55
CA ASP A 93 -4.73 18.32 18.31
C ASP A 93 -5.24 18.44 16.86
N LYS A 94 -6.34 17.74 16.58
CA LYS A 94 -6.97 17.67 15.26
C LYS A 94 -7.49 19.04 14.80
N ALA A 95 -7.98 19.87 15.72
CA ALA A 95 -8.45 21.22 15.40
C ALA A 95 -7.30 22.10 14.89
N ARG A 96 -6.16 22.09 15.58
CA ARG A 96 -4.96 22.80 15.11
C ARG A 96 -4.43 22.21 13.81
N ALA A 97 -4.42 20.88 13.65
CA ALA A 97 -4.03 20.25 12.40
C ALA A 97 -4.90 20.75 11.23
N ALA A 98 -6.21 20.88 11.43
CA ALA A 98 -7.14 21.39 10.42
C ALA A 98 -6.82 22.83 9.98
N GLU A 99 -6.49 23.72 10.92
CA GLU A 99 -6.06 25.10 10.57
C GLU A 99 -4.75 25.11 9.77
N LYS A 100 -3.86 24.16 10.04
CA LYS A 100 -2.56 24.07 9.38
C LYS A 100 -2.60 23.67 7.91
N PHE A 101 -3.75 23.25 7.37
CA PHE A 101 -3.90 23.10 5.92
C PHE A 101 -3.68 24.44 5.19
N LEU A 102 -4.06 25.57 5.81
CA LEU A 102 -3.97 26.89 5.20
C LEU A 102 -2.54 27.45 5.10
N ASP A 103 -1.58 26.83 5.80
CA ASP A 103 -0.15 27.14 5.66
C ASP A 103 0.40 26.73 4.27
N TRP A 104 -0.29 25.83 3.56
CA TRP A 104 0.13 25.23 2.29
C TRP A 104 -0.60 25.81 1.07
N THR A 105 -0.62 27.14 0.98
CA THR A 105 -1.34 27.91 -0.05
C THR A 105 -0.44 28.63 -1.05
N LYS A 106 0.88 28.42 -0.97
CA LYS A 106 1.88 29.13 -1.77
C LYS A 106 2.59 28.21 -2.78
N ALA A 107 2.91 28.76 -3.95
CA ALA A 107 3.86 28.18 -4.91
C ALA A 107 4.76 29.30 -5.45
N GLY A 108 6.05 29.01 -5.69
CA GLY A 108 7.01 30.04 -6.13
C GLY A 108 7.10 31.25 -5.17
N GLY A 109 6.87 31.03 -3.87
CA GLY A 109 6.88 32.10 -2.86
C GLY A 109 5.62 32.97 -2.79
N ARG A 110 4.63 32.78 -3.68
CA ARG A 110 3.41 33.58 -3.73
C ARG A 110 2.17 32.74 -3.41
N VAL A 111 1.16 33.37 -2.82
CA VAL A 111 -0.13 32.72 -2.57
C VAL A 111 -0.79 32.42 -3.93
N VAL A 112 -1.26 31.19 -4.10
CA VAL A 112 -1.96 30.74 -5.31
C VAL A 112 -3.43 30.55 -4.97
N PRO A 113 -4.37 31.30 -5.59
CA PRO A 113 -5.80 31.20 -5.29
C PRO A 113 -6.35 29.77 -5.39
N GLY A 114 -5.90 29.00 -6.38
CA GLY A 114 -6.28 27.59 -6.53
C GLY A 114 -5.86 26.72 -5.35
N LEU A 115 -4.68 26.96 -4.76
CA LEU A 115 -4.25 26.24 -3.56
C LEU A 115 -5.05 26.66 -2.33
N VAL A 116 -5.45 27.93 -2.21
CA VAL A 116 -6.35 28.39 -1.13
C VAL A 116 -7.68 27.64 -1.18
N VAL A 117 -8.29 27.54 -2.36
CA VAL A 117 -9.54 26.79 -2.56
C VAL A 117 -9.35 25.31 -2.20
N ARG A 118 -8.28 24.69 -2.71
CA ARG A 118 -7.94 23.29 -2.39
C ARG A 118 -7.78 23.07 -0.88
N ARG A 119 -6.99 23.89 -0.19
CA ARG A 119 -6.75 23.74 1.25
C ARG A 119 -8.02 23.94 2.10
N LYS A 120 -8.94 24.82 1.68
CA LYS A 120 -10.25 24.95 2.32
C LYS A 120 -11.09 23.67 2.14
N ARG A 121 -11.05 23.07 0.95
CA ARG A 121 -11.72 21.79 0.65
C ARG A 121 -11.14 20.65 1.50
N ASP A 122 -9.82 20.50 1.52
CA ASP A 122 -9.15 19.44 2.28
C ASP A 122 -9.43 19.57 3.79
N ARG A 123 -9.39 20.80 4.32
CA ARG A 123 -9.78 21.10 5.71
C ARG A 123 -11.23 20.74 6.00
N ALA A 124 -12.15 21.05 5.08
CA ALA A 124 -13.58 20.72 5.25
C ALA A 124 -13.81 19.21 5.26
N TRP A 125 -13.17 18.47 4.34
CA TRP A 125 -13.21 17.01 4.31
C TRP A 125 -12.64 16.40 5.60
N PHE A 126 -11.47 16.87 6.03
CA PHE A 126 -10.81 16.44 7.26
C PHE A 126 -11.72 16.59 8.49
N LEU A 127 -12.39 17.75 8.62
CA LEU A 127 -13.26 18.04 9.77
C LEU A 127 -14.63 17.35 9.70
N THR A 128 -15.23 17.24 8.51
CA THR A 128 -16.67 16.96 8.39
C THR A 128 -17.03 15.82 7.45
N GLY A 129 -16.08 15.33 6.64
CA GLY A 129 -16.34 14.37 5.57
C GLY A 129 -17.26 14.93 4.48
N ARG A 130 -17.27 16.25 4.30
CA ARG A 130 -18.10 16.95 3.30
C ARG A 130 -17.29 17.99 2.54
N LEU A 131 -17.57 18.12 1.25
CA LEU A 131 -16.95 19.13 0.42
C LEU A 131 -17.70 20.47 0.52
N PRO A 132 -17.02 21.62 0.42
CA PRO A 132 -17.69 22.92 0.44
C PRO A 132 -18.69 23.04 -0.72
N GLY A 133 -19.94 23.37 -0.40
CA GLY A 133 -21.02 23.54 -1.39
C GLY A 133 -21.82 22.28 -1.71
N GLU A 134 -21.43 21.13 -1.17
CA GLU A 134 -22.15 19.86 -1.34
C GLU A 134 -23.46 19.87 -0.53
N ARG A 135 -24.62 19.77 -1.20
CA ARG A 135 -25.92 19.66 -0.51
C ARG A 135 -26.21 18.20 -0.23
N LEU A 136 -26.82 17.92 0.92
CA LEU A 136 -27.23 16.56 1.29
C LEU A 136 -28.18 15.94 0.25
N ALA A 137 -29.05 16.77 -0.34
CA ALA A 137 -29.97 16.34 -1.40
C ALA A 137 -29.23 15.83 -2.64
N ASP A 138 -28.11 16.48 -3.02
CA ASP A 138 -27.34 16.11 -4.20
C ASP A 138 -26.64 14.75 -4.02
N ARG A 139 -26.19 14.44 -2.79
CA ARG A 139 -25.61 13.12 -2.43
C ARG A 139 -26.64 11.98 -2.41
N VAL A 140 -27.86 12.28 -1.98
CA VAL A 140 -28.95 11.29 -1.97
C VAL A 140 -29.47 11.07 -3.39
N ALA A 141 -29.50 12.13 -4.21
CA ALA A 141 -29.95 12.08 -5.59
C ALA A 141 -28.94 11.41 -6.53
N SER A 142 -27.63 11.48 -6.25
CA SER A 142 -26.61 10.83 -7.10
C SER A 142 -26.73 9.32 -7.14
N GLY A 143 -27.46 8.69 -6.19
CA GLY A 143 -27.62 7.24 -6.12
C GLY A 143 -26.30 6.48 -5.91
N GLU A 144 -25.18 7.19 -5.85
CA GLU A 144 -23.90 6.66 -5.44
C GLU A 144 -24.08 6.21 -4.00
N PRO A 145 -23.92 4.91 -3.69
CA PRO A 145 -23.84 4.49 -2.30
C PRO A 145 -22.74 5.36 -1.70
N ALA A 146 -23.10 6.20 -0.72
CA ALA A 146 -22.24 7.23 -0.14
C ALA A 146 -20.82 6.70 -0.13
N HIS A 147 -19.95 7.14 -1.06
CA HIS A 147 -18.77 6.37 -1.47
C HIS A 147 -18.22 5.74 -0.21
N VAL A 148 -18.51 4.46 -0.02
CA VAL A 148 -18.03 3.75 1.15
C VAL A 148 -16.60 3.54 0.76
N ILE A 149 -15.81 4.61 0.86
CA ILE A 149 -14.40 4.49 1.16
C ILE A 149 -14.51 3.74 2.47
N ASP A 150 -14.38 2.42 2.38
CA ASP A 150 -14.34 1.57 3.54
C ASP A 150 -13.39 2.30 4.48
N ALA A 151 -13.91 2.85 5.58
CA ALA A 151 -13.06 3.08 6.71
C ALA A 151 -12.43 1.71 6.90
N PRO A 152 -11.11 1.54 6.67
CA PRO A 152 -10.53 0.23 6.52
C PRO A 152 -10.97 -0.47 7.77
N ASP A 153 -11.88 -1.45 7.58
CA ASP A 153 -12.70 -1.94 8.68
C ASP A 153 -11.71 -2.27 9.80
N ALA A 154 -12.00 -1.97 11.06
CA ALA A 154 -10.98 -2.19 12.09
C ALA A 154 -10.40 -3.62 12.00
N ALA A 155 -11.17 -4.59 11.48
CA ALA A 155 -10.66 -5.86 11.00
C ALA A 155 -9.87 -5.78 9.67
N HIS A 156 -10.33 -5.18 8.57
CA HIS A 156 -9.51 -4.92 7.36
C HIS A 156 -8.21 -4.10 7.57
N ALA A 157 -8.19 -3.03 8.36
CA ALA A 157 -6.97 -2.30 8.74
C ALA A 157 -6.04 -3.16 9.60
N ARG A 158 -6.60 -3.94 10.53
CA ARG A 158 -5.85 -4.95 11.28
C ARG A 158 -5.35 -6.05 10.38
N LEU A 159 -6.11 -6.47 9.37
CA LEU A 159 -5.81 -7.53 8.42
C LEU A 159 -4.82 -7.06 7.37
N VAL A 160 -4.85 -5.81 6.93
CA VAL A 160 -3.86 -5.21 6.02
C VAL A 160 -2.57 -4.90 6.77
N ASN A 161 -2.64 -4.45 8.03
CA ASN A 161 -1.46 -4.42 8.91
C ASN A 161 -0.97 -5.82 9.26
N LEU A 162 -1.86 -6.80 9.48
CA LEU A 162 -1.49 -8.22 9.64
C LEU A 162 -0.90 -8.74 8.34
N VAL A 163 -1.39 -8.40 7.16
CA VAL A 163 -0.88 -8.83 5.86
C VAL A 163 0.33 -8.00 5.45
N GLN A 164 0.63 -6.85 6.06
CA GLN A 164 1.90 -6.15 5.88
C GLN A 164 2.96 -6.56 6.89
N LEU A 165 2.57 -6.94 8.12
CA LEU A 165 3.45 -7.49 9.16
C LEU A 165 3.71 -8.99 8.93
N GLU A 166 2.66 -9.75 8.62
CA GLU A 166 2.69 -11.15 8.21
C GLU A 166 2.88 -11.34 6.72
N GLY A 167 2.62 -10.41 5.78
CA GLY A 167 2.95 -10.63 4.35
C GLY A 167 4.40 -10.37 3.97
N ALA A 168 5.16 -9.73 4.87
CA ALA A 168 6.61 -9.88 4.87
C ALA A 168 7.05 -11.29 5.31
N ASP A 169 6.13 -12.04 5.97
CA ASP A 169 6.31 -13.37 6.55
C ASP A 169 5.38 -14.45 5.97
N LEU A 170 4.52 -14.16 4.99
CA LEU A 170 3.54 -15.09 4.40
C LEU A 170 4.21 -15.93 3.32
N MET A 171 5.45 -15.55 2.96
CA MET A 171 6.42 -16.44 2.33
C MET A 171 7.01 -17.47 3.31
N LYS A 172 6.84 -17.30 4.64
CA LYS A 172 7.15 -18.33 5.65
C LYS A 172 6.03 -19.37 5.78
N GLY A 173 4.80 -19.05 5.33
CA GLY A 173 3.63 -19.95 5.32
C GLY A 173 3.70 -21.08 4.29
N TYR A 174 4.49 -20.94 3.23
CA TYR A 174 4.74 -22.03 2.28
C TYR A 174 5.51 -23.19 2.90
N ARG A 175 6.25 -22.98 4.00
CA ARG A 175 7.07 -24.02 4.63
C ARG A 175 6.22 -25.17 5.14
N THR A 176 5.08 -24.90 5.77
CA THR A 176 4.20 -25.94 6.34
C THR A 176 3.42 -26.69 5.26
N ILE A 177 2.99 -26.00 4.21
CA ILE A 177 2.32 -26.61 3.05
C ILE A 177 3.31 -27.49 2.27
N LEU A 178 4.54 -27.01 2.03
CA LEU A 178 5.60 -27.82 1.40
C LEU A 178 6.01 -29.00 2.28
N ILE A 179 6.15 -28.84 3.59
CA ILE A 179 6.47 -29.94 4.53
C ILE A 179 5.33 -30.96 4.55
N GLY A 180 4.07 -30.52 4.54
CA GLY A 180 2.90 -31.40 4.43
C GLY A 180 2.86 -32.17 3.10
N LEU A 181 3.20 -31.51 1.99
CA LEU A 181 3.27 -32.14 0.66
C LEU A 181 4.41 -33.19 0.59
N VAL A 182 5.56 -32.90 1.20
CA VAL A 182 6.74 -33.79 1.27
C VAL A 182 6.47 -35.01 2.14
N LEU A 183 5.80 -34.83 3.28
CA LEU A 183 5.40 -35.93 4.17
C LEU A 183 4.29 -36.80 3.56
N ALA A 184 3.39 -36.22 2.76
CA ALA A 184 2.29 -36.94 2.11
C ALA A 184 2.75 -37.81 0.92
N ILE A 185 3.81 -37.40 0.21
CA ILE A 185 4.28 -38.08 -0.99
C ILE A 185 5.32 -39.17 -0.64
N GLY A 186 6.03 -39.03 0.48
CA GLY A 186 7.01 -40.02 0.94
C GLY A 186 8.33 -39.95 0.15
N PRO A 187 9.49 -40.23 0.77
CA PRO A 187 10.81 -40.07 0.13
C PRO A 187 10.98 -40.87 -1.17
N ALA A 188 10.33 -42.03 -1.27
CA ALA A 188 10.38 -42.88 -2.45
C ALA A 188 9.68 -42.27 -3.67
N ALA A 189 8.58 -41.55 -3.50
CA ALA A 189 7.84 -40.98 -4.63
C ALA A 189 8.48 -39.68 -5.18
N LEU A 190 9.26 -38.97 -4.35
CA LEU A 190 10.06 -37.83 -4.81
C LEU A 190 11.14 -38.23 -5.84
N GLN A 191 11.64 -39.47 -5.78
CA GLN A 191 12.57 -40.00 -6.78
C GLN A 191 11.91 -40.23 -8.15
N PHE A 192 10.62 -40.60 -8.17
CA PHE A 192 9.86 -40.77 -9.41
C PHE A 192 9.61 -39.43 -10.11
N LEU A 193 9.43 -38.34 -9.37
CA LEU A 193 9.28 -37.01 -9.96
C LEU A 193 10.54 -36.52 -10.69
N GLY A 194 11.73 -36.94 -10.23
CA GLY A 194 12.99 -36.65 -10.93
C GLY A 194 13.17 -37.41 -12.24
N ALA A 195 12.43 -38.50 -12.44
CA ALA A 195 12.49 -39.33 -13.64
C ALA A 195 11.47 -38.91 -14.73
N VAL A 196 10.57 -37.96 -14.43
CA VAL A 196 9.59 -37.45 -15.39
C VAL A 196 10.23 -36.36 -16.27
N ASP A 197 10.08 -36.47 -17.58
CA ASP A 197 10.50 -35.42 -18.52
C ASP A 197 9.50 -34.26 -18.52
N TRP A 198 9.65 -33.38 -17.53
CA TRP A 198 8.81 -32.19 -17.36
C TRP A 198 8.92 -31.22 -18.54
N SER A 199 10.03 -31.26 -19.28
CA SER A 199 10.21 -30.37 -20.43
C SER A 199 9.25 -30.72 -21.57
N ALA A 200 8.96 -32.02 -21.74
CA ALA A 200 7.97 -32.50 -22.69
C ALA A 200 6.52 -32.21 -22.26
N LEU A 201 6.25 -32.21 -20.95
CA LEU A 201 4.89 -32.07 -20.40
C LEU A 201 4.42 -30.62 -20.29
N ILE A 202 5.28 -29.72 -19.83
CA ILE A 202 4.91 -28.33 -19.50
C ILE A 202 5.86 -27.31 -20.13
N GLY A 203 6.70 -27.76 -21.06
CA GLY A 203 7.67 -26.92 -21.75
C GLY A 203 8.90 -26.60 -20.90
N PRO A 204 9.97 -26.08 -21.54
CA PRO A 204 11.28 -25.91 -20.90
C PRO A 204 11.25 -24.95 -19.71
N THR A 205 10.45 -23.88 -19.80
CA THR A 205 10.34 -22.87 -18.73
C THR A 205 9.60 -23.41 -17.52
N GLY A 206 8.54 -24.20 -17.72
CA GLY A 206 7.82 -24.87 -16.64
C GLY A 206 8.67 -25.93 -15.95
N ALA A 207 9.43 -26.70 -16.74
CA ALA A 207 10.34 -27.73 -16.24
C ALA A 207 11.46 -27.18 -15.35
N PHE A 208 11.95 -25.98 -15.64
CA PHE A 208 12.95 -25.29 -14.81
C PHE A 208 12.40 -24.97 -13.41
N PHE A 209 11.14 -24.50 -13.33
CA PHE A 209 10.50 -24.21 -12.04
C PHE A 209 10.25 -25.49 -11.22
N VAL A 210 9.76 -26.56 -11.86
CA VAL A 210 9.50 -27.84 -11.18
C VAL A 210 10.81 -28.47 -10.69
N SER A 211 11.85 -28.48 -11.51
CA SER A 211 13.17 -28.99 -11.13
C SER A 211 13.78 -28.22 -9.95
N GLY A 212 13.61 -26.90 -9.91
CA GLY A 212 14.05 -26.06 -8.79
C GLY A 212 13.35 -26.40 -7.47
N VAL A 213 12.04 -26.64 -7.51
CA VAL A 213 11.26 -27.06 -6.33
C VAL A 213 11.68 -28.45 -5.87
N VAL A 214 11.80 -29.42 -6.79
CA VAL A 214 12.23 -30.80 -6.45
C VAL A 214 13.63 -30.82 -5.84
N ALA A 215 14.58 -30.04 -6.35
CA ALA A 215 15.93 -29.96 -5.81
C ALA A 215 15.98 -29.36 -4.40
N ILE A 216 15.17 -28.32 -4.13
CA ILE A 216 15.03 -27.74 -2.79
C ILE A 216 14.45 -28.78 -1.83
N LEU A 217 13.44 -29.54 -2.26
CA LEU A 217 12.79 -30.57 -1.45
C LEU A 217 13.71 -31.75 -1.13
N MET A 218 14.44 -32.25 -2.14
CA MET A 218 15.46 -33.31 -1.96
C MET A 218 16.52 -32.91 -0.94
N ARG A 219 16.96 -31.65 -0.95
CA ARG A 219 17.98 -31.14 -0.02
C ARG A 219 17.55 -31.17 1.45
N PHE A 220 16.24 -31.09 1.74
CA PHE A 220 15.71 -31.20 3.10
C PHE A 220 15.54 -32.66 3.56
N VAL A 221 15.25 -33.58 2.65
CA VAL A 221 15.06 -35.01 2.95
C VAL A 221 16.40 -35.70 3.23
N THR A 222 17.47 -35.31 2.54
CA THR A 222 18.81 -35.91 2.72
C THR A 222 19.58 -35.37 3.92
N THR A 223 19.06 -34.37 4.63
CA THR A 223 19.69 -33.79 5.83
C THR A 223 18.95 -34.18 7.11
N THR A 224 19.05 -35.44 7.53
CA THR A 224 18.77 -35.82 8.92
C THR A 224 20.03 -35.66 9.77
N PRO A 225 20.02 -34.89 10.88
CA PRO A 225 21.14 -34.88 11.83
C PRO A 225 21.20 -36.19 12.61
N VAL A 226 22.42 -36.69 12.83
CA VAL A 226 22.76 -37.82 13.71
C VAL A 226 22.75 -37.35 15.18
N GLY A 227 22.08 -38.08 16.10
CA GLY A 227 22.42 -38.07 17.55
C GLY A 227 21.28 -37.95 18.60
N LYS A 228 21.12 -39.00 19.42
CA LYS A 228 20.32 -39.25 20.66
C LYS A 228 20.91 -38.53 21.91
N PRO A 229 20.45 -38.70 23.19
CA PRO A 229 19.17 -39.21 23.78
C PRO A 229 18.61 -38.30 24.92
N ASP A 230 17.41 -38.57 25.46
CA ASP A 230 16.99 -38.01 26.76
C ASP A 230 16.60 -39.11 27.79
N ALA A 231 16.96 -38.83 29.05
CA ALA A 231 17.03 -39.70 30.22
C ALA A 231 15.69 -39.84 30.99
N PRO A 232 15.58 -40.71 32.02
CA PRO A 232 14.32 -41.32 32.46
C PRO A 232 13.66 -40.61 33.66
N ALA A 233 12.36 -40.88 33.88
CA ALA A 233 11.66 -40.65 35.15
C ALA A 233 10.39 -41.55 35.25
N PRO A 234 9.73 -41.67 36.42
CA PRO A 234 10.06 -42.57 37.52
C PRO A 234 8.97 -43.64 37.76
N ALA A 235 9.33 -44.70 38.50
CA ALA A 235 8.45 -45.83 38.81
C ALA A 235 7.33 -45.50 39.82
N PRO A 236 6.22 -46.24 39.73
CA PRO A 236 5.63 -46.92 40.89
C PRO A 236 5.80 -48.44 40.81
#